data_AF-A0A9E3QEP0-F1
#
_entry.id   AF-A0A9E3QEP0-F1
#
_cell.length_a   1.000
_cell.length_b   1.000
_cell.length_c   1.000
_cell.angle_alpha   90.00
_cell.angle_beta   90.00
_cell.angle_gamma   90.00
#
_symmetry.space_group_name_H-M   'P 1'
#
loop_
_entity.id
_entity.type
_entity.pdbx_description
1 polymer ?
#
loop_
_entity_poly.entity_id
_entity_poly.type
_entity_poly.pdbx_seq_one_letter_code
_entity_poly.pdbx_strand_id
1 'polypeptide(L)'
;MNIRNVPVDKLVLDPNLNLRDRLDDDTVERYMENWERMPPITAFEVDGRLLVADGFHRHAAAVRLKRRTIPAEVRGGSFPEALDFVTGANLRHGLPLSRAERRRAVEVKLRLHHDRSDRHLAEELGVSRELIAKVRRQLAEAGQIPCSETRIGSDGKIYPAGLPKDPNEHRPRGQPIAPQDDPRDWGGRESDPTPWDEPEPIGTGPRRRSGISPPWEEAEVADAKVIANAPPATPAVPTIDEMLTLMAQQVMEVVNWTLAEGFPE
;
A
#
# COMPACT_ATOMS: atom_id res chain seq x y z
N MET A 1 18.21 28.37 -6.58
CA MET A 1 18.71 27.25 -5.74
C MET A 1 19.97 27.73 -5.04
N ASN A 2 19.95 27.83 -3.71
CA ASN A 2 21.13 28.18 -2.92
C ASN A 2 21.86 26.89 -2.52
N ILE A 3 22.74 26.41 -3.39
CA ILE A 3 23.55 25.21 -3.13
C ILE A 3 24.83 25.65 -2.44
N ARG A 4 25.08 25.12 -1.24
CA ARG A 4 26.30 25.36 -0.47
C ARG A 4 26.85 24.05 0.11
N ASN A 5 28.17 23.98 0.26
CA ASN A 5 28.82 22.85 0.95
C ASN A 5 28.64 23.03 2.46
N VAL A 6 27.87 22.13 3.08
CA VAL A 6 27.56 22.18 4.50
C VAL A 6 28.40 21.11 5.23
N PRO A 7 28.98 21.41 6.40
CA PRO A 7 29.61 20.40 7.23
C PRO A 7 28.60 19.33 7.64
N VAL A 8 28.97 18.07 7.52
CA VAL A 8 28.07 16.94 7.87
C VAL A 8 27.61 17.04 9.32
N ASP A 9 28.50 17.45 10.23
CA ASP A 9 28.21 17.60 11.67
C ASP A 9 27.18 18.68 12.01
N LYS A 10 26.92 19.64 11.10
CA LYS A 10 25.93 20.70 11.31
C LYS A 10 24.52 20.29 10.88
N LEU A 11 24.38 19.17 10.19
CA LEU A 11 23.09 18.67 9.72
C LEU A 11 22.41 17.89 10.84
N VAL A 12 21.17 18.25 11.10
CA VAL A 12 20.34 17.63 12.12
C VAL A 12 19.29 16.76 11.44
N LEU A 13 19.25 15.49 11.87
CA LEU A 13 18.26 14.51 11.45
C LEU A 13 17.13 14.52 12.48
N ASP A 14 16.04 15.24 12.21
CA ASP A 14 14.88 15.26 13.10
C ASP A 14 13.98 14.05 12.84
N PRO A 15 13.71 13.20 13.86
CA PRO A 15 12.79 12.08 13.72
C PRO A 15 11.38 12.48 13.27
N ASN A 16 10.93 13.69 13.62
CA ASN A 16 9.59 14.18 13.26
C ASN A 16 9.49 14.61 11.79
N LEU A 17 10.62 14.97 11.18
CA LEU A 17 10.70 15.34 9.78
C LEU A 17 10.88 14.10 8.88
N ASN A 18 11.46 13.03 9.43
CA ASN A 18 11.72 11.81 8.68
C ASN A 18 10.46 10.92 8.60
N LEU A 19 9.97 10.68 7.38
CA LEU A 19 8.84 9.78 7.13
C LEU A 19 9.22 8.29 7.07
N ARG A 20 10.52 7.98 6.95
CA ARG A 20 11.03 6.60 6.83
C ARG A 20 11.31 5.97 8.17
N ASP A 21 10.96 4.70 8.29
CA ASP A 21 11.21 3.92 9.52
C ASP A 21 12.67 3.50 9.65
N ARG A 22 13.33 3.22 8.51
CA ARG A 22 14.69 2.71 8.46
C ARG A 22 15.45 3.19 7.24
N LEU A 23 16.77 3.26 7.39
CA LEU A 23 17.68 3.38 6.27
C LEU A 23 17.82 2.01 5.61
N ASP A 24 18.00 2.03 4.29
CA ASP A 24 18.22 0.84 3.49
C ASP A 24 19.70 0.77 3.14
N ASP A 25 20.41 -0.18 3.73
CA ASP A 25 21.87 -0.27 3.66
C ASP A 25 22.38 -0.51 2.25
N ASP A 26 21.68 -1.32 1.46
CA ASP A 26 22.00 -1.60 0.05
C ASP A 26 21.92 -0.31 -0.78
N THR A 27 20.90 0.51 -0.53
CA THR A 27 20.76 1.81 -1.19
C THR A 27 21.87 2.78 -0.76
N VAL A 28 22.29 2.75 0.51
CA VAL A 28 23.41 3.57 0.99
C VAL A 28 24.71 3.16 0.30
N GLU A 29 24.99 1.86 0.19
CA GLU A 29 26.20 1.35 -0.47
C GLU A 29 26.24 1.74 -1.95
N ARG A 30 25.13 1.57 -2.68
CA ARG A 30 25.01 2.02 -4.08
C ARG A 30 25.27 3.53 -4.24
N TYR A 31 24.87 4.33 -3.27
CA TYR A 31 25.14 5.77 -3.26
C TYR A 31 26.59 6.11 -2.90
N MET A 32 27.27 5.27 -2.12
CA MET A 32 28.69 5.41 -1.84
C MET A 32 29.52 5.17 -3.11
N GLU A 33 29.19 4.14 -3.89
CA GLU A 33 29.88 3.84 -5.16
C GLU A 33 29.72 4.95 -6.19
N ASN A 34 28.54 5.60 -6.23
CA ASN A 34 28.21 6.62 -7.22
C ASN A 34 28.27 8.06 -6.66
N TRP A 35 29.05 8.30 -5.60
CA TRP A 35 29.06 9.55 -4.84
C TRP A 35 29.23 10.81 -5.69
N GLU A 36 30.10 10.79 -6.70
CA GLU A 36 30.41 11.97 -7.53
C GLU A 36 29.24 12.43 -8.41
N ARG A 37 28.27 11.55 -8.69
CA ARG A 37 27.12 11.83 -9.57
C ARG A 37 25.83 12.10 -8.79
N MET A 38 25.90 12.16 -7.47
CA MET A 38 24.71 12.32 -6.64
C MET A 38 24.21 13.78 -6.62
N PRO A 39 22.88 14.00 -6.69
CA PRO A 39 22.31 15.32 -6.51
C PRO A 39 22.55 15.83 -5.09
N PRO A 40 22.56 17.16 -4.88
CA PRO A 40 22.67 17.73 -3.54
C PRO A 40 21.55 17.24 -2.61
N ILE A 41 21.82 17.21 -1.32
CA ILE A 41 20.77 17.00 -0.31
C ILE A 41 19.92 18.26 -0.16
N THR A 42 18.68 18.14 0.31
CA THR A 42 17.86 19.32 0.64
C THR A 42 17.79 19.49 2.14
N ALA A 43 18.15 20.67 2.65
CA ALA A 43 18.07 21.00 4.06
C ALA A 43 17.27 22.30 4.26
N PHE A 44 16.52 22.36 5.36
CA PHE A 44 15.79 23.53 5.78
C PHE A 44 16.49 24.18 6.97
N GLU A 45 16.63 25.50 6.92
CA GLU A 45 17.14 26.31 8.02
C GLU A 45 15.94 26.76 8.87
N VAL A 46 15.76 26.13 10.04
CA VAL A 46 14.68 26.38 10.99
C VAL A 46 15.30 26.72 12.35
N ASP A 47 15.00 27.91 12.88
CA ASP A 47 15.50 28.37 14.19
C ASP A 47 17.03 28.23 14.38
N GLY A 48 17.79 28.50 13.31
CA GLY A 48 19.26 28.41 13.30
C GLY A 48 19.82 26.97 13.24
N ARG A 49 18.96 25.97 13.05
CA ARG A 49 19.34 24.56 12.83
C ARG A 49 19.11 24.17 11.38
N LEU A 50 19.99 23.33 10.84
CA LEU A 50 19.86 22.79 9.49
C LEU A 50 19.23 21.39 9.54
N LEU A 51 17.92 21.33 9.34
CA LEU A 51 17.15 20.09 9.32
C LEU A 51 17.24 19.45 7.92
N VAL A 52 17.64 18.17 7.84
CA VAL A 52 17.65 17.44 6.57
C VAL A 52 16.22 17.08 6.17
N ALA A 53 15.77 17.57 5.02
CA ALA A 53 14.44 17.30 4.49
C ALA A 53 14.45 16.19 3.42
N ASP A 54 15.46 16.16 2.55
CA ASP A 54 15.66 15.07 1.58
C ASP A 54 17.13 14.65 1.52
N GLY A 55 17.35 13.36 1.25
CA GLY A 55 18.67 12.78 1.09
C GLY A 55 19.22 12.10 2.34
N PHE A 56 18.38 11.51 3.19
CA PHE A 56 18.80 10.75 4.38
C PHE A 56 19.81 9.65 4.06
N HIS A 57 19.56 8.84 3.02
CA HIS A 57 20.52 7.82 2.55
C HIS A 57 21.82 8.44 2.02
N ARG A 58 21.75 9.61 1.37
CA ARG A 58 22.93 10.33 0.87
C ARG A 58 23.77 10.89 2.04
N HIS A 59 23.11 11.40 3.08
CA HIS A 59 23.76 11.79 4.32
C HIS A 59 24.45 10.61 4.99
N ALA A 60 23.76 9.46 5.11
CA ALA A 60 24.36 8.24 5.67
C ALA A 60 25.56 7.74 4.86
N ALA A 61 25.49 7.80 3.52
CA ALA A 61 26.62 7.50 2.65
C ALA A 61 27.81 8.44 2.88
N ALA A 62 27.56 9.75 3.03
CA ALA A 62 28.58 10.75 3.32
C ALA A 62 29.31 10.48 4.65
N VAL A 63 28.56 10.08 5.68
CA VAL A 63 29.08 9.70 6.99
C VAL A 63 29.95 8.45 6.87
N ARG A 64 29.50 7.41 6.17
CA ARG A 64 30.30 6.18 5.93
C ARG A 64 31.58 6.44 5.13
N LEU A 65 31.51 7.34 4.15
CA LEU A 65 32.66 7.81 3.37
C LEU A 65 33.56 8.81 4.12
N LYS A 66 33.26 9.13 5.38
CA LYS A 66 34.01 10.09 6.23
C LYS A 66 34.20 11.46 5.56
N ARG A 67 33.22 11.91 4.78
CA ARG A 67 33.27 13.22 4.12
C ARG A 67 33.03 14.32 5.14
N ARG A 68 33.85 15.36 5.10
CA ARG A 68 33.71 16.53 5.99
C ARG A 68 32.56 17.45 5.59
N THR A 69 32.25 17.49 4.30
CA THR A 69 31.22 18.36 3.72
C THR A 69 30.38 17.62 2.70
N ILE A 70 29.13 18.04 2.58
CA ILE A 70 28.16 17.53 1.61
C ILE A 70 27.51 18.72 0.88
N PRO A 71 27.31 18.65 -0.46
CA PRO A 71 26.56 19.66 -1.17
C PRO A 71 25.09 19.62 -0.74
N ALA A 72 24.60 20.73 -0.20
CA ALA A 72 23.23 20.87 0.25
C ALA A 72 22.56 22.10 -0.36
N GLU A 73 21.36 21.91 -0.90
CA GLU A 73 20.44 23.00 -1.19
C GLU A 73 19.78 23.43 0.12
N VAL A 74 20.11 24.63 0.60
CA VAL A 74 19.53 25.16 1.84
C VAL A 74 18.39 26.10 1.52
N ARG A 75 17.22 25.79 2.10
CA ARG A 75 16.00 26.59 2.01
C ARG A 75 15.70 27.19 3.37
N GLY A 76 15.37 28.48 3.38
CA GLY A 76 14.78 29.11 4.57
C GLY A 76 13.30 28.75 4.64
N GLY A 77 12.81 28.42 5.82
CA GLY A 77 11.40 28.13 6.02
C GLY A 77 11.08 27.77 7.47
N SER A 78 9.80 27.57 7.73
CA SER A 78 9.31 27.06 9.01
C SER A 78 9.29 25.53 9.03
N PHE A 79 9.19 24.94 10.22
CA PHE A 79 9.02 23.49 10.38
C PHE A 79 7.84 22.88 9.58
N PRO A 80 6.63 23.48 9.55
CA PRO A 80 5.53 22.96 8.74
C PRO A 80 5.80 23.05 7.23
N GLU A 81 6.51 24.07 6.75
CA GLU A 81 6.92 24.15 5.34
C GLU A 81 7.95 23.08 4.98
N ALA A 82 8.86 22.77 5.91
CA ALA A 82 9.81 21.67 5.74
C ALA A 82 9.05 20.33 5.64
N LEU A 83 8.09 20.07 6.53
CA LEU A 83 7.24 18.87 6.46
C LEU A 83 6.48 18.79 5.14
N ASP A 84 5.91 19.90 4.68
CA ASP A 84 5.19 19.98 3.41
C ASP A 84 6.10 19.57 2.24
N PHE A 85 7.34 20.05 2.25
CA PHE A 85 8.34 19.68 1.26
C PHE A 85 8.70 18.18 1.31
N VAL A 86 8.92 17.60 2.49
CA VAL A 86 9.30 16.17 2.64
C VAL A 86 8.22 15.25 2.08
N THR A 87 6.96 15.56 2.31
CA THR A 87 5.85 14.73 1.81
C THR A 87 5.82 14.66 0.28
N GLY A 88 6.18 15.74 -0.42
CA GLY A 88 6.19 15.80 -1.89
C GLY A 88 7.52 15.38 -2.55
N ALA A 89 8.65 15.49 -1.85
CA ALA A 89 9.98 15.26 -2.43
C ALA A 89 10.18 13.81 -2.92
N ASN A 90 9.61 12.82 -2.22
CA ASN A 90 9.79 11.39 -2.50
C ASN A 90 9.18 10.93 -3.83
N LEU A 91 8.25 11.68 -4.43
CA LEU A 91 7.66 11.33 -5.72
C LEU A 91 8.54 11.64 -6.91
N ARG A 92 9.39 12.65 -6.76
CA ARG A 92 10.23 13.12 -7.87
C ARG A 92 11.50 12.28 -7.99
N HIS A 93 12.10 11.91 -6.86
CA HIS A 93 13.39 11.21 -6.82
C HIS A 93 13.48 10.26 -5.62
N GLY A 94 14.27 9.19 -5.77
CA GLY A 94 14.68 8.32 -4.66
C GLY A 94 13.97 6.95 -4.62
N LEU A 95 14.14 6.27 -3.49
CA LEU A 95 13.52 4.97 -3.22
C LEU A 95 12.00 5.18 -2.99
N PRO A 96 11.10 4.39 -3.59
CA PRO A 96 9.67 4.55 -3.32
C PRO A 96 9.35 4.32 -1.83
N LEU A 97 8.38 5.07 -1.31
CA LEU A 97 7.89 4.88 0.05
C LEU A 97 7.07 3.58 0.16
N SER A 98 7.26 2.85 1.26
CA SER A 98 6.44 1.72 1.67
C SER A 98 4.97 2.14 1.83
N ARG A 99 4.04 1.17 1.81
CA ARG A 99 2.61 1.43 2.05
C ARG A 99 2.35 2.14 3.39
N ALA A 100 3.10 1.77 4.44
CA ALA A 100 3.01 2.40 5.76
C ALA A 100 3.56 3.84 5.73
N GLU A 101 4.71 4.03 5.08
CA GLU A 101 5.34 5.35 4.89
C GLU A 101 4.45 6.32 4.11
N ARG A 102 3.84 5.85 3.01
CA ARG A 102 2.87 6.62 2.23
C ARG A 102 1.66 7.03 3.06
N ARG A 103 1.17 6.13 3.93
CA ARG A 103 0.06 6.44 4.83
C ARG A 103 0.44 7.54 5.82
N ARG A 104 1.63 7.48 6.42
CA ARG A 104 2.14 8.54 7.30
C ARG A 104 2.29 9.87 6.56
N ALA A 105 2.78 9.84 5.32
CA ALA A 105 2.88 11.05 4.48
C ALA A 105 1.49 11.70 4.28
N VAL A 106 0.47 10.88 4.01
CA VAL A 106 -0.93 11.35 3.91
C VAL A 106 -1.43 11.93 5.23
N GLU A 107 -1.15 11.27 6.36
CA GLU A 107 -1.56 11.76 7.68
C GLU A 107 -0.93 13.13 8.02
N VAL A 108 0.38 13.29 7.77
CA VAL A 108 1.09 14.56 7.95
C VAL A 108 0.51 15.64 7.04
N LYS A 109 0.32 15.33 5.75
CA LYS A 109 -0.21 16.30 4.78
C LYS A 109 -1.63 16.75 5.12
N LEU A 110 -2.49 15.84 5.56
CA LEU A 110 -3.86 16.16 5.96
C LEU A 110 -3.92 17.03 7.21
N ARG A 111 -2.98 16.86 8.16
CA ARG A 111 -2.88 17.74 9.34
C ARG A 111 -2.48 19.16 8.97
N LEU A 112 -1.60 19.32 7.97
CA LEU A 112 -1.16 20.62 7.48
C LEU A 112 -2.20 21.29 6.58
N HIS A 113 -2.82 20.53 5.69
CA HIS A 113 -3.69 21.02 4.61
C HIS A 113 -5.04 20.28 4.59
N HIS A 114 -5.79 20.43 5.68
CA HIS A 114 -7.10 19.81 5.83
C HIS A 114 -8.16 20.38 4.86
N ASP A 115 -7.96 21.61 4.42
CA ASP A 115 -8.81 22.37 3.49
C ASP A 115 -8.69 21.87 2.04
N ARG A 116 -7.57 21.24 1.67
CA ARG A 116 -7.36 20.77 0.29
C ARG A 116 -8.21 19.53 -0.04
N SER A 117 -8.63 19.43 -1.30
CA SER A 117 -9.41 18.30 -1.80
C SER A 117 -8.60 17.01 -1.87
N ASP A 118 -9.30 15.86 -1.74
CA ASP A 118 -8.66 14.55 -1.78
C ASP A 118 -8.00 14.26 -3.14
N ARG A 119 -8.55 14.81 -4.23
CA ARG A 119 -7.98 14.67 -5.57
C ARG A 119 -6.66 15.41 -5.71
N HIS A 120 -6.62 16.66 -5.22
CA HIS A 120 -5.39 17.45 -5.26
C HIS A 120 -4.28 16.80 -4.43
N LEU A 121 -4.59 16.33 -3.22
CA LEU A 121 -3.64 15.61 -2.38
C LEU A 121 -3.21 14.25 -2.99
N ALA A 122 -4.12 13.56 -3.71
CA ALA A 122 -3.82 12.31 -4.40
C ALA A 122 -2.78 12.50 -5.50
N GLU A 123 -2.97 13.55 -6.32
CA GLU A 123 -2.05 13.94 -7.38
C GLU A 123 -0.70 14.40 -6.81
N GLU A 124 -0.72 15.20 -5.75
CA GLU A 124 0.47 15.71 -5.09
C GLU A 124 1.30 14.63 -4.41
N LEU A 125 0.66 13.59 -3.84
CA LEU A 125 1.32 12.49 -3.12
C LEU A 125 1.47 11.20 -3.95
N GLY A 126 0.96 11.16 -5.18
CA GLY A 126 0.92 9.96 -6.03
C GLY A 126 0.23 8.76 -5.35
N VAL A 127 -0.84 9.01 -4.61
CA VAL A 127 -1.64 7.98 -3.93
C VAL A 127 -3.06 7.94 -4.44
N SER A 128 -3.79 6.84 -4.22
CA SER A 128 -5.18 6.78 -4.62
C SER A 128 -6.04 7.69 -3.74
N ARG A 129 -7.08 8.28 -4.34
CA ARG A 129 -8.03 9.16 -3.66
C ARG A 129 -8.73 8.44 -2.50
N GLU A 130 -9.01 7.15 -2.66
CA GLU A 130 -9.67 6.29 -1.67
C GLU A 130 -8.84 6.18 -0.38
N LEU A 131 -7.52 6.09 -0.50
CA LEU A 131 -6.63 6.05 0.66
C LEU A 131 -6.73 7.34 1.47
N ILE A 132 -6.70 8.50 0.79
CA ILE A 132 -6.80 9.80 1.45
C ILE A 132 -8.16 9.96 2.12
N ALA A 133 -9.25 9.61 1.43
CA ALA A 133 -10.59 9.67 2.00
C ALA A 133 -10.72 8.78 3.24
N LYS A 134 -10.14 7.57 3.23
CA LYS A 134 -10.10 6.67 4.39
C LYS A 134 -9.34 7.27 5.56
N VAL A 135 -8.12 7.77 5.32
CA VAL A 135 -7.27 8.36 6.36
C VAL A 135 -7.90 9.63 6.92
N ARG A 136 -8.44 10.51 6.07
CA ARG A 136 -9.14 11.72 6.50
C ARG A 136 -10.30 11.43 7.43
N ARG A 137 -11.14 10.45 7.10
CA ARG A 137 -12.25 10.01 7.96
C ARG A 137 -11.74 9.55 9.33
N GLN A 138 -10.67 8.77 9.37
CA GLN A 138 -10.08 8.29 10.62
C GLN A 138 -9.50 9.43 11.47
N LEU A 139 -8.86 10.41 10.83
CA LEU A 139 -8.30 11.58 11.53
C LEU A 139 -9.40 12.52 12.03
N ALA A 140 -10.49 12.68 11.28
CA ALA A 140 -11.66 13.46 11.69
C ALA A 140 -12.40 12.79 12.86
N GLU A 141 -12.59 11.48 12.81
CA GLU A 141 -13.18 10.69 13.90
C GLU A 141 -12.31 10.73 15.17
N ALA A 142 -10.99 10.73 15.02
CA ALA A 142 -10.04 10.91 16.12
C ALA A 142 -9.95 12.37 16.63
N GLY A 143 -10.68 13.32 16.04
CA GLY A 143 -10.65 14.74 16.42
C GLY A 143 -9.32 15.45 16.12
N GLN A 144 -8.45 14.86 15.30
CA GLN A 144 -7.14 15.43 14.96
C GLN A 144 -7.23 16.46 13.83
N ILE A 145 -8.33 16.48 13.09
CA ILE A 145 -8.60 17.37 11.96
C ILE A 145 -10.04 17.87 12.06
N PRO A 146 -10.32 19.16 11.78
CA PRO A 146 -11.69 19.66 11.74
C PRO A 146 -12.51 19.01 10.62
N CYS A 147 -13.78 18.72 10.89
CA CYS A 147 -14.75 18.33 9.87
C CYS A 147 -15.08 19.53 8.99
N SER A 148 -14.30 19.76 7.93
CA SER A 148 -14.52 20.87 7.01
C SER A 148 -15.73 20.60 6.11
N GLU A 149 -16.66 21.54 6.07
CA GLU A 149 -17.83 21.52 5.17
C GLU A 149 -17.47 21.87 3.72
N THR A 150 -16.31 22.47 3.50
CA THR A 150 -15.83 22.90 2.18
C THR A 150 -14.38 22.49 1.95
N ARG A 151 -14.00 22.26 0.68
CA ARG A 151 -12.64 21.86 0.26
C ARG A 151 -12.19 22.61 -0.99
N ILE A 152 -10.90 22.89 -1.07
CA ILE A 152 -10.27 23.57 -2.20
C ILE A 152 -9.80 22.53 -3.22
N GLY A 153 -10.33 22.62 -4.44
CA GLY A 153 -9.92 21.79 -5.58
C GLY A 153 -8.52 22.14 -6.08
N SER A 154 -7.97 21.32 -6.98
CA SER A 154 -6.75 21.65 -7.74
C SER A 154 -6.85 23.00 -8.45
N ASP A 155 -8.07 23.37 -8.86
CA ASP A 155 -8.37 24.57 -9.63
C ASP A 155 -8.50 25.83 -8.75
N GLY A 156 -8.24 25.71 -7.43
CA GLY A 156 -8.43 26.79 -6.45
C GLY A 156 -9.90 27.09 -6.12
N LYS A 157 -10.84 26.40 -6.77
CA LYS A 157 -12.28 26.52 -6.51
C LYS A 157 -12.69 25.77 -5.25
N ILE A 158 -13.66 26.33 -4.53
CA ILE A 158 -14.21 25.75 -3.30
C ILE A 158 -15.40 24.85 -3.64
N TYR A 159 -15.37 23.61 -3.15
CA TYR A 159 -16.43 22.62 -3.33
C TYR A 159 -16.96 22.16 -1.96
N PRO A 160 -18.25 21.82 -1.84
CA PRO A 160 -18.77 21.21 -0.62
C PRO A 160 -18.10 19.86 -0.36
N ALA A 161 -17.85 19.57 0.91
CA ALA A 161 -17.24 18.34 1.37
C ALA A 161 -18.28 17.20 1.39
N GLY A 162 -18.37 16.46 0.28
CA GLY A 162 -19.27 15.31 0.16
C GLY A 162 -19.69 15.07 -1.29
N LEU A 163 -20.31 13.92 -1.57
CA LEU A 163 -21.14 13.85 -2.77
C LEU A 163 -22.33 14.80 -2.57
N PRO A 164 -22.77 15.52 -3.62
CA PRO A 164 -24.10 16.13 -3.59
C PRO A 164 -25.10 15.06 -3.16
N LYS A 165 -25.92 15.35 -2.15
CA LYS A 165 -27.01 14.44 -1.76
C LYS A 165 -27.85 14.17 -3.01
N ASP A 166 -28.08 12.90 -3.33
CA ASP A 166 -28.91 12.55 -4.49
C ASP A 166 -30.29 13.21 -4.28
N PRO A 167 -30.81 14.01 -5.23
CA PRO A 167 -32.13 14.62 -5.10
C PRO A 167 -33.24 13.58 -4.84
N ASN A 168 -32.99 12.33 -5.22
CA ASN A 168 -33.90 11.20 -5.06
C ASN A 168 -33.83 10.58 -3.64
N GLU A 169 -32.88 10.96 -2.77
CA GLU A 169 -32.84 10.56 -1.35
C GLU A 169 -34.03 11.07 -0.54
N HIS A 170 -34.66 12.17 -0.97
CA HIS A 170 -35.85 12.73 -0.35
C HIS A 170 -37.16 12.15 -0.91
N ARG A 171 -37.08 11.27 -1.91
CA ARG A 171 -38.28 10.60 -2.41
C ARG A 171 -38.76 9.63 -1.33
N PRO A 172 -40.02 9.70 -0.89
CA PRO A 172 -40.54 8.75 0.08
C PRO A 172 -40.33 7.34 -0.46
N ARG A 173 -39.54 6.53 0.25
CA ARG A 173 -39.38 5.10 -0.04
C ARG A 173 -40.70 4.42 0.34
N GLY A 174 -41.63 4.41 -0.58
CA GLY A 174 -42.95 3.84 -0.37
C GLY A 174 -44.04 4.57 -1.11
N GLN A 175 -44.11 4.36 -2.42
CA GLN A 175 -45.32 3.85 -3.03
C GLN A 175 -44.87 2.73 -3.97
N PRO A 176 -45.44 1.50 -3.89
CA PRO A 176 -45.35 0.59 -5.03
C PRO A 176 -45.85 1.39 -6.21
N ILE A 177 -45.02 1.52 -7.25
CA ILE A 177 -45.51 2.01 -8.53
C ILE A 177 -46.59 1.00 -8.91
N ALA A 178 -47.86 1.38 -8.77
CA ALA A 178 -48.95 0.60 -9.35
C ALA A 178 -48.55 0.39 -10.82
N PRO A 179 -48.63 -0.85 -11.35
CA PRO A 179 -48.32 -1.10 -12.75
C PRO A 179 -49.06 -0.05 -13.57
N GLN A 180 -48.31 0.91 -14.12
CA GLN A 180 -48.86 1.79 -15.12
C GLN A 180 -48.86 0.91 -16.34
N ASP A 181 -50.05 0.59 -16.86
CA ASP A 181 -50.22 0.02 -18.17
C ASP A 181 -49.61 1.01 -19.17
N ASP A 182 -48.30 0.93 -19.39
CA ASP A 182 -47.64 1.55 -20.51
C ASP A 182 -48.30 0.92 -21.74
N PRO A 183 -48.82 1.67 -22.71
CA PRO A 183 -49.40 1.09 -23.94
C PRO A 183 -48.36 0.33 -24.79
N ARG A 184 -47.11 0.24 -24.32
CA ARG A 184 -46.06 -0.67 -24.81
C ARG A 184 -45.96 -1.98 -24.03
N ASP A 185 -46.81 -2.20 -23.03
CA ASP A 185 -47.06 -3.49 -22.41
C ASP A 185 -47.76 -4.38 -23.43
N TRP A 186 -46.94 -5.06 -24.23
CA TRP A 186 -47.37 -6.18 -25.06
C TRP A 186 -47.77 -7.32 -24.12
N GLY A 187 -49.00 -7.23 -23.61
CA GLY A 187 -49.65 -8.32 -22.91
C GLY A 187 -49.47 -9.62 -23.71
N GLY A 188 -48.83 -10.59 -23.07
CA GLY A 188 -48.80 -11.97 -23.54
C GLY A 188 -47.72 -12.32 -24.57
N ARG A 189 -46.47 -11.92 -24.36
CA ARG A 189 -45.35 -12.69 -24.91
C ARG A 189 -44.61 -13.37 -23.76
N GLU A 190 -44.81 -14.67 -23.65
CA GLU A 190 -43.90 -15.55 -22.93
C GLU A 190 -42.47 -15.10 -23.23
N SER A 191 -41.69 -14.88 -22.17
CA SER A 191 -40.30 -14.47 -22.26
C SER A 191 -39.57 -15.35 -23.27
N ASP A 192 -39.29 -14.81 -24.46
CA ASP A 192 -38.36 -15.46 -25.38
C ASP A 192 -37.04 -15.63 -24.60
N PRO A 193 -36.44 -16.84 -24.60
CA PRO A 193 -35.14 -17.04 -23.97
C PRO A 193 -34.14 -16.09 -24.63
N THR A 194 -33.23 -15.52 -23.84
CA THR A 194 -32.18 -14.69 -24.43
C THR A 194 -31.32 -15.55 -25.35
N PRO A 195 -30.65 -14.99 -26.39
CA PRO A 195 -29.86 -15.77 -27.38
C PRO A 195 -28.70 -16.62 -26.82
N TRP A 196 -28.51 -16.64 -25.50
CA TRP A 196 -27.52 -17.42 -24.77
C TRP A 196 -28.16 -18.55 -23.95
N ASP A 197 -29.50 -18.70 -24.00
CA ASP A 197 -30.30 -19.70 -23.27
C ASP A 197 -30.70 -20.90 -24.15
N GLU A 198 -30.21 -21.05 -25.38
CA GLU A 198 -30.43 -22.26 -26.18
C GLU A 198 -29.42 -23.36 -25.80
N PRO A 199 -29.85 -24.51 -25.25
CA PRO A 199 -29.00 -25.69 -25.18
C PRO A 199 -28.95 -26.36 -26.55
N GLU A 200 -27.75 -26.54 -27.10
CA GLU A 200 -27.59 -27.34 -28.31
C GLU A 200 -28.16 -28.77 -28.13
N PRO A 201 -28.90 -29.30 -29.11
CA PRO A 201 -29.50 -30.63 -29.00
C PRO A 201 -28.41 -31.71 -29.08
N ILE A 202 -28.21 -32.43 -27.98
CA ILE A 202 -27.40 -33.64 -27.92
C ILE A 202 -28.09 -34.72 -28.76
N GLY A 203 -27.64 -34.86 -30.01
CA GLY A 203 -28.05 -35.94 -30.90
C GLY A 203 -27.51 -37.29 -30.42
N THR A 204 -28.41 -38.22 -30.12
CA THR A 204 -28.12 -39.63 -29.83
C THR A 204 -27.65 -40.32 -31.11
N GLY A 205 -26.34 -40.43 -31.30
CA GLY A 205 -25.73 -41.21 -32.38
C GLY A 205 -24.32 -41.67 -32.00
N PRO A 206 -23.90 -42.91 -32.32
CA PRO A 206 -22.67 -43.46 -31.79
C PRO A 206 -21.48 -42.89 -32.57
N ARG A 207 -20.82 -41.87 -32.03
CA ARG A 207 -19.51 -41.44 -32.51
C ARG A 207 -18.42 -42.05 -31.64
N ARG A 208 -17.71 -43.01 -32.23
CA ARG A 208 -16.42 -43.53 -31.78
C ARG A 208 -15.51 -42.37 -31.35
N ARG A 209 -15.16 -42.31 -30.07
CA ARG A 209 -14.02 -41.51 -29.61
C ARG A 209 -12.75 -42.31 -29.90
N SER A 210 -11.98 -41.86 -30.89
CA SER A 210 -10.54 -42.14 -30.93
C SER A 210 -9.93 -41.47 -29.71
N GLY A 211 -9.61 -42.27 -28.70
CA GLY A 211 -9.02 -41.81 -27.46
C GLY A 211 -7.57 -41.41 -27.66
N ILE A 212 -7.30 -40.13 -27.40
CA ILE A 212 -6.05 -39.69 -26.77
C ILE A 212 -6.47 -38.61 -25.77
N SER A 213 -6.74 -39.02 -24.53
CA SER A 213 -6.92 -38.09 -23.40
C SER A 213 -5.54 -37.62 -22.90
N PRO A 214 -5.40 -36.37 -22.43
CA PRO A 214 -4.17 -35.89 -21.81
C PRO A 214 -3.91 -36.55 -20.45
N PRO A 215 -2.64 -36.69 -20.01
CA PRO A 215 -2.23 -37.60 -18.92
C PRO A 215 -2.58 -37.18 -17.49
N TRP A 216 -3.43 -36.19 -17.27
CA TRP A 216 -3.76 -35.66 -15.94
C TRP A 216 -5.20 -35.97 -15.50
N GLU A 217 -5.96 -36.75 -16.28
CA GLU A 217 -7.35 -37.13 -16.03
C GLU A 217 -7.53 -38.39 -15.16
N GLU A 218 -6.45 -39.00 -14.65
CA GLU A 218 -6.48 -40.20 -13.78
C GLU A 218 -6.28 -39.90 -12.28
N ALA A 219 -6.65 -38.70 -11.82
CA ALA A 219 -6.86 -38.49 -10.39
C ALA A 219 -8.36 -38.65 -10.11
N GLU A 220 -8.75 -39.77 -9.48
CA GLU A 220 -10.11 -39.96 -8.94
C GLU A 220 -10.43 -38.83 -7.95
N VAL A 221 -11.01 -37.74 -8.45
CA VAL A 221 -11.53 -36.66 -7.63
C VAL A 221 -12.88 -37.11 -7.08
N ALA A 222 -12.89 -37.52 -5.82
CA ALA A 222 -14.10 -37.79 -5.06
C ALA A 222 -15.07 -36.60 -5.20
N ASP A 223 -16.35 -36.92 -5.44
CA ASP A 223 -17.44 -35.95 -5.62
C ASP A 223 -17.34 -34.80 -4.59
N ALA A 224 -17.28 -33.56 -5.09
CA ALA A 224 -17.08 -32.37 -4.25
C ALA A 224 -18.14 -32.22 -3.13
N LYS A 225 -19.33 -32.80 -3.34
CA LYS A 225 -20.40 -32.87 -2.32
C LYS A 225 -20.08 -33.81 -1.15
N VAL A 226 -19.28 -34.85 -1.37
CA VAL A 226 -18.84 -35.79 -0.33
C VAL A 226 -17.75 -35.15 0.54
N ILE A 227 -16.85 -34.37 -0.06
CA ILE A 227 -15.80 -33.63 0.66
C ILE A 227 -16.43 -32.54 1.55
N ALA A 228 -17.47 -31.85 1.08
CA ALA A 228 -18.14 -30.79 1.83
C ALA A 228 -18.95 -31.29 3.06
N ASN A 229 -19.41 -32.54 3.03
CA ASN A 229 -20.20 -33.15 4.11
C ASN A 229 -19.36 -34.02 5.06
N ALA A 230 -18.04 -34.12 4.84
CA ALA A 230 -17.16 -34.83 5.75
C ALA A 230 -17.00 -34.06 7.07
N PRO A 231 -16.92 -34.74 8.24
CA PRO A 231 -16.60 -34.08 9.50
C PRO A 231 -15.23 -33.41 9.40
N PRO A 232 -14.99 -32.27 10.10
CA PRO A 232 -13.72 -31.58 10.02
C PRO A 232 -12.61 -32.54 10.45
N ALA A 233 -11.64 -32.76 9.57
CA ALA A 233 -10.44 -33.50 9.93
C ALA A 233 -9.79 -32.80 11.14
N THR A 234 -9.64 -33.53 12.23
CA THR A 234 -8.87 -33.03 13.38
C THR A 234 -7.47 -32.71 12.88
N PRO A 235 -7.00 -31.46 13.00
CA PRO A 235 -5.64 -31.14 12.61
C PRO A 235 -4.73 -31.95 13.53
N ALA A 236 -3.95 -32.86 12.95
CA ALA A 236 -2.85 -33.54 13.63
C ALA A 236 -1.74 -32.51 13.85
N VAL A 237 -1.99 -31.54 14.74
CA VAL A 237 -0.93 -30.74 15.32
C VAL A 237 -0.19 -31.69 16.24
N PRO A 238 1.11 -31.95 16.01
CA PRO A 238 1.87 -32.81 16.91
C PRO A 238 1.78 -32.20 18.31
N THR A 239 1.50 -33.04 19.27
CA THR A 239 1.38 -32.66 20.67
C THR A 239 2.72 -32.06 21.12
N ILE A 240 2.71 -31.17 22.10
CA ILE A 240 3.94 -30.52 22.60
C ILE A 240 5.02 -31.57 22.96
N ASP A 241 4.62 -32.71 23.53
CA ASP A 241 5.53 -33.81 23.84
C ASP A 241 6.13 -34.48 22.60
N GLU A 242 5.40 -34.57 21.50
CA GLU A 242 5.90 -35.12 20.23
C GLU A 242 6.90 -34.14 19.57
N MET A 243 6.63 -32.83 19.65
CA MET A 243 7.57 -31.80 19.21
C MET A 243 8.85 -31.79 20.06
N LEU A 244 8.71 -31.92 21.38
CA LEU A 244 9.86 -31.99 22.30
C LEU A 244 10.70 -33.24 22.04
N THR A 245 10.07 -34.36 21.72
CA THR A 245 10.76 -35.62 21.37
C THR A 245 11.53 -35.46 20.06
N LEU A 246 10.92 -34.86 19.03
CA LEU A 246 11.59 -34.57 17.75
C LEU A 246 12.77 -33.60 17.91
N MET A 247 12.62 -32.57 18.73
CA MET A 247 13.70 -31.62 19.03
C MET A 247 14.85 -32.29 19.79
N ALA A 248 14.55 -33.15 20.77
CA ALA A 248 15.57 -33.90 21.50
C ALA A 248 16.35 -34.84 20.55
N GLN A 249 15.67 -35.45 19.59
CA GLN A 249 16.28 -36.34 18.61
C GLN A 249 17.23 -35.59 17.65
N GLN A 250 16.83 -34.41 17.17
CA GLN A 250 17.69 -33.54 16.35
C GLN A 250 18.90 -33.00 17.13
N VAL A 251 18.73 -32.65 18.40
CA VAL A 251 19.86 -32.20 19.24
C VAL A 251 20.85 -33.33 19.45
N MET A 252 20.38 -34.56 19.69
CA MET A 252 21.25 -35.73 19.82
C MET A 252 21.96 -36.09 18.52
N GLU A 253 21.34 -35.90 17.35
CA GLU A 253 22.01 -36.05 16.06
C GLU A 253 23.15 -35.03 15.89
N VAL A 254 22.92 -33.75 16.23
CA VAL A 254 23.95 -32.71 16.16
C VAL A 254 25.09 -32.99 17.14
N VAL A 255 24.78 -33.41 18.36
CA VAL A 255 25.79 -33.78 19.36
C VAL A 255 26.62 -34.98 18.90
N ASN A 256 25.97 -36.02 18.35
CA ASN A 256 26.68 -37.15 17.75
C ASN A 256 27.53 -36.73 16.55
N TRP A 257 27.09 -35.74 15.77
CA TRP A 257 27.87 -35.20 14.66
C TRP A 257 29.11 -34.42 15.13
N THR A 258 29.02 -33.73 16.27
CA THR A 258 30.17 -33.05 16.87
C THR A 258 31.15 -33.98 17.59
N LEU A 259 30.70 -35.16 18.03
CA LEU A 259 31.52 -36.16 18.71
C LEU A 259 32.10 -37.22 17.74
N ALA A 260 31.56 -37.32 16.53
CA ALA A 260 32.10 -38.14 15.46
C ALA A 260 33.35 -37.46 14.86
N GLU A 261 34.51 -37.82 15.42
CA GLU A 261 35.89 -37.63 14.93
C GLU A 261 36.13 -36.59 13.82
N GLY A 262 36.74 -35.44 14.18
CA GLY A 262 37.48 -34.67 13.18
C GLY A 262 37.73 -33.17 13.37
N PHE A 263 37.43 -32.53 14.50
CA PHE A 263 37.76 -31.12 14.71
C PHE A 263 38.85 -30.95 15.80
N PRO A 264 40.09 -30.59 15.43
CA PRO A 264 41.11 -30.25 16.42
C PRO A 264 40.78 -28.91 17.11
N GLU A 265 41.11 -28.83 18.40
CA GLU A 265 40.88 -27.72 19.33
C GLU A 265 41.36 -26.34 18.84
#